data_AF-A0A433BTL1-F1
#
_entry.id   AF-A0A433BTL1-F1
#
_cell.length_a   1.000
_cell.length_b   1.000
_cell.length_c   1.000
_cell.angle_alpha   90.00
_cell.angle_beta   90.00
_cell.angle_gamma   90.00
#
_symmetry.space_group_name_H-M   'P 1'
#
loop_
_entity.id
_entity.type
_entity.pdbx_description
1 polymer ?
#
loop_
_entity_poly.entity_id
_entity_poly.type
_entity_poly.pdbx_seq_one_letter_code
_entity_poly.pdbx_strand_id
1 'polypeptide(L)'
;MNSGSRLAGLLMSLALGAAWPALAAEPVPEGSSAAPATPSFADVERSRIERERAAEMRRQQQVESTCYQRFAVNDCLLESRVRHREVLGDLKRQEITLNDRERRLRSSEQLRRIEDKVSSPERDIDLLNRQQQGIQKNADAANTAAQKAADVASQARERVERQAEQQRKQQQAAEKAGERASKAAQAPQEARRFRDKQQDAASHRQQVERDAKNSPGPRGKPLPVPAQAGSAAAVSP
;
A
#
# COMPACT_ATOMS: atom_id res chain seq x y z
N MET A 1 -54.28 1.01 32.55
CA MET A 1 -52.85 1.40 32.62
C MET A 1 -52.26 0.69 33.83
N ASN A 2 -51.47 -0.34 33.56
CA ASN A 2 -51.03 -1.31 34.57
C ASN A 2 -49.85 -0.80 35.39
N SER A 3 -50.01 -0.94 36.70
CA SER A 3 -48.97 -0.94 37.74
C SER A 3 -48.02 -2.14 37.58
N GLY A 4 -46.79 -2.01 38.07
CA GLY A 4 -46.04 -3.17 38.58
C GLY A 4 -44.56 -3.26 38.22
N SER A 5 -43.72 -2.83 39.16
CA SER A 5 -42.47 -3.47 39.64
C SER A 5 -41.55 -4.19 38.64
N ARG A 6 -40.33 -3.65 38.48
CA ARG A 6 -39.13 -4.43 38.13
C ARG A 6 -38.01 -4.15 39.14
N LEU A 7 -38.02 -4.93 40.22
CA LEU A 7 -36.88 -5.14 41.11
C LEU A 7 -36.78 -6.65 41.37
N ALA A 8 -35.57 -7.09 41.68
CA ALA A 8 -35.14 -8.45 41.98
C ALA A 8 -34.74 -9.30 40.76
N GLY A 9 -33.44 -9.30 40.47
CA GLY A 9 -32.87 -10.23 39.50
C GLY A 9 -31.39 -9.98 39.23
N LEU A 10 -30.54 -10.00 40.27
CA LEU A 10 -29.13 -10.32 40.07
C LEU A 10 -28.63 -11.10 41.28
N LEU A 11 -28.81 -12.40 41.14
CA LEU A 11 -28.26 -13.44 41.96
C LEU A 11 -26.73 -13.35 41.97
N MET A 12 -26.19 -13.43 43.19
CA MET A 12 -24.92 -14.05 43.53
C MET A 12 -24.33 -14.93 42.42
N SER A 13 -23.10 -14.63 42.01
CA SER A 13 -22.21 -15.60 41.37
C SER A 13 -20.92 -15.63 42.17
N LEU A 14 -20.73 -16.76 42.87
CA LEU A 14 -19.54 -17.15 43.58
C LEU A 14 -18.37 -17.36 42.61
N ALA A 15 -17.20 -16.88 43.05
CA ALA A 15 -15.85 -17.38 42.86
C ALA A 15 -15.56 -18.37 41.71
N LEU A 16 -14.69 -17.95 40.78
CA LEU A 16 -13.71 -18.84 40.15
C LEU A 16 -12.37 -18.10 40.06
N GLY A 17 -11.35 -18.69 40.68
CA GLY A 17 -10.02 -18.11 40.82
C GLY A 17 -9.26 -18.04 39.51
N ALA A 18 -8.57 -16.92 39.32
CA ALA A 18 -7.35 -16.84 38.54
C ALA A 18 -6.27 -16.25 39.47
N ALA A 19 -5.41 -17.12 39.98
CA ALA A 19 -4.19 -16.72 40.66
C ALA A 19 -3.26 -16.10 39.61
N TRP A 20 -3.32 -14.77 39.49
CA TRP A 20 -2.34 -14.01 38.71
C TRP A 20 -1.02 -14.03 39.49
N PRO A 21 0.10 -14.46 38.90
CA PRO A 21 1.37 -14.36 39.57
C PRO A 21 1.66 -12.87 39.77
N ALA A 22 1.78 -12.48 41.04
CA ALA A 22 2.24 -11.17 41.45
C ALA A 22 3.70 -11.02 41.00
N LEU A 23 3.90 -10.41 39.84
CA LEU A 23 5.19 -9.85 39.49
C LEU A 23 5.38 -8.64 40.42
N ALA A 24 6.15 -8.84 41.49
CA ALA A 24 6.58 -7.79 42.39
C ALA A 24 7.51 -6.85 41.62
N ALA A 25 6.93 -5.93 40.85
CA ALA A 25 7.58 -4.68 40.51
C ALA A 25 7.49 -3.80 41.76
N GLU A 26 8.57 -3.78 42.53
CA GLU A 26 8.71 -2.77 43.59
C GLU A 26 8.58 -1.39 42.93
N PRO A 27 7.63 -0.54 43.35
CA PRO A 27 7.58 0.83 42.88
C PRO A 27 8.82 1.51 43.43
N VAL A 28 9.82 1.72 42.57
CA VAL A 28 10.92 2.65 42.86
C VAL A 28 10.23 3.98 43.19
N PRO A 29 10.35 4.50 44.42
CA PRO A 29 9.95 5.87 44.66
C PRO A 29 10.96 6.71 43.88
N GLU A 30 10.61 7.09 42.66
CA GLU A 30 11.19 8.27 42.03
C GLU A 30 10.86 9.42 42.97
N GLY A 31 11.79 9.67 43.89
CA GLY A 31 11.85 10.85 44.70
C GLY A 31 11.99 12.01 43.75
N SER A 32 10.85 12.49 43.24
CA SER A 32 10.70 13.83 42.75
C SER A 32 11.00 14.72 43.95
N SER A 33 12.27 15.09 44.08
CA SER A 33 12.74 16.17 44.94
C SER A 33 12.17 17.46 44.36
N ALA A 34 10.86 17.63 44.54
CA ALA A 34 10.22 18.92 44.51
C ALA A 34 10.87 19.72 45.63
N ALA A 35 11.78 20.62 45.26
CA ALA A 35 12.10 21.76 46.10
C ALA A 35 10.78 22.34 46.63
N PRO A 36 10.70 22.82 47.88
CA PRO A 36 9.45 23.33 48.44
C PRO A 36 8.94 24.47 47.55
N ALA A 37 8.01 24.15 46.66
CA ALA A 37 7.37 25.12 45.80
C ALA A 37 6.56 26.02 46.74
N THR A 38 6.86 27.30 46.71
CA THR A 38 6.03 28.28 47.41
C THR A 38 4.61 28.14 46.86
N PRO A 39 3.60 27.93 47.73
CA PRO A 39 2.25 27.69 47.27
C PRO A 39 1.78 28.91 46.49
N SER A 40 1.17 28.69 45.32
CA SER A 40 0.65 29.80 44.54
C SER A 40 -0.49 30.49 45.30
N PHE A 41 -0.78 31.75 44.95
CA PHE A 41 -1.94 32.44 45.50
C PHE A 41 -3.25 31.63 45.35
N ALA A 42 -3.42 30.95 44.20
CA ALA A 42 -4.59 30.13 43.94
C ALA A 42 -4.65 28.91 44.89
N ASP A 43 -3.50 28.29 45.21
CA ASP A 43 -3.45 27.15 46.12
C ASP A 43 -3.77 27.55 47.56
N VAL A 44 -3.24 28.70 48.00
CA VAL A 44 -3.52 29.26 49.32
C VAL A 44 -5.02 29.56 49.46
N GLU A 45 -5.62 30.16 48.43
CA GLU A 45 -7.03 30.55 48.44
C GLU A 45 -7.99 29.36 48.35
N ARG A 46 -7.66 28.35 47.52
CA ARG A 46 -8.38 27.05 47.50
C ARG A 46 -8.37 26.41 48.88
N SER A 47 -7.19 26.33 49.50
CA SER A 47 -7.02 25.77 50.83
C SER A 47 -7.82 26.54 51.89
N ARG A 48 -7.94 27.86 51.77
CA ARG A 48 -8.79 28.69 52.65
C ARG A 48 -10.27 28.30 52.50
N ILE A 49 -10.78 28.25 51.28
CA ILE A 49 -12.18 27.92 50.98
C ILE A 49 -12.52 26.50 51.47
N GLU A 50 -11.62 25.54 51.31
CA GLU A 50 -11.80 24.17 51.80
C GLU A 50 -11.86 24.10 53.33
N ARG A 51 -10.97 24.82 54.03
CA ARG A 51 -11.01 24.92 55.50
C ARG A 51 -12.30 25.55 55.99
N GLU A 52 -12.78 26.61 55.33
CA GLU A 52 -14.03 27.28 55.66
C GLU A 52 -15.25 26.38 55.42
N ARG A 53 -15.26 25.64 54.30
CA ARG A 53 -16.29 24.63 54.04
C ARG A 53 -16.32 23.57 55.14
N ALA A 54 -15.16 23.04 55.52
CA ALA A 54 -15.07 22.04 56.59
C ALA A 54 -15.52 22.60 57.96
N ALA A 55 -15.19 23.86 58.24
CA ALA A 55 -15.63 24.54 59.45
C ALA A 55 -17.16 24.74 59.48
N GLU A 56 -17.77 25.18 58.38
CA GLU A 56 -19.22 25.35 58.28
C GLU A 56 -19.95 24.01 58.40
N MET A 57 -19.43 22.94 57.81
CA MET A 57 -20.00 21.60 57.96
C MET A 57 -20.02 21.14 59.43
N ARG A 58 -18.94 21.39 60.19
CA ARG A 58 -18.91 21.09 61.63
C ARG A 58 -19.89 21.98 62.41
N ARG A 59 -19.95 23.27 62.07
CA ARG A 59 -20.90 24.21 62.69
C ARG A 59 -22.34 23.77 62.46
N GLN A 60 -22.68 23.35 61.25
CA GLN A 60 -24.01 22.87 60.88
C GLN A 60 -24.43 21.67 61.73
N GLN A 61 -23.54 20.69 61.91
CA GLN A 61 -23.81 19.53 62.76
C GLN A 61 -24.10 19.91 64.23
N GLN A 62 -23.36 20.89 64.77
CA GLN A 62 -23.57 21.40 66.12
C GLN A 62 -24.90 22.18 66.25
N VAL A 63 -25.26 22.96 65.23
CA VAL A 63 -26.55 23.67 65.21
C VAL A 63 -27.71 22.68 65.11
N GLU A 64 -27.59 21.65 64.28
CA GLU A 64 -28.61 20.60 64.15
C GLU A 64 -28.82 19.84 65.46
N SER A 65 -27.75 19.46 66.17
CA SER A 65 -27.88 18.81 67.48
C SER A 65 -28.55 19.71 68.52
N THR A 66 -28.28 21.02 68.47
CA THR A 66 -28.94 22.01 69.32
C THR A 66 -30.42 22.19 68.95
N CYS A 67 -30.78 22.12 67.67
CA CYS A 67 -32.18 22.21 67.23
C CYS A 67 -33.06 21.11 67.81
N TYR A 68 -32.55 19.87 67.96
CA TYR A 68 -33.30 18.76 68.54
C TYR A 68 -33.63 18.94 70.03
N GLN A 69 -32.97 19.87 70.72
CA GLN A 69 -33.25 20.18 72.12
C GLN A 69 -34.34 21.27 72.28
N ARG A 70 -34.81 21.86 71.17
CA ARG A 70 -35.82 22.93 71.18
C ARG A 70 -37.22 22.37 70.97
N PHE A 71 -38.25 23.10 71.42
CA PHE A 71 -39.64 22.72 71.15
C PHE A 71 -40.03 22.87 69.68
N ALA A 72 -39.60 23.96 69.02
CA ALA A 72 -39.83 24.22 67.60
C ALA A 72 -38.70 23.63 66.73
N VAL A 73 -38.50 22.31 66.78
CA VAL A 73 -37.40 21.62 66.07
C VAL A 73 -37.45 21.88 64.57
N ASN A 74 -38.63 21.74 63.95
CA ASN A 74 -38.78 21.85 62.49
C ASN A 74 -38.39 23.25 61.99
N ASP A 75 -38.87 24.31 62.64
CA ASP A 75 -38.55 25.68 62.27
C ASP A 75 -37.04 25.95 62.44
N CYS A 76 -36.45 25.48 63.55
CA CYS A 76 -35.01 25.58 63.77
C CYS A 76 -34.19 24.88 62.66
N LEU A 77 -34.57 23.66 62.28
CA LEU A 77 -33.89 22.91 61.24
C LEU A 77 -34.02 23.58 59.86
N LEU A 78 -35.19 24.15 59.55
CA LEU A 78 -35.40 24.88 58.30
C LEU A 78 -34.53 26.14 58.22
N GLU A 79 -34.51 26.96 59.27
CA GLU A 79 -33.64 28.13 59.34
C GLU A 79 -32.16 27.76 59.22
N SER A 80 -31.74 26.72 59.95
CA SER A 80 -30.37 26.19 59.91
C SER A 80 -29.96 25.80 58.49
N ARG A 81 -30.83 25.07 57.77
CA ARG A 81 -30.59 24.67 56.36
C ARG A 81 -30.55 25.86 55.40
N VAL A 82 -31.33 26.91 55.64
CA VAL A 82 -31.29 28.13 54.82
C VAL A 82 -29.93 28.81 54.99
N ARG A 83 -29.52 29.08 56.24
CA ARG A 83 -28.23 29.71 56.54
C ARG A 83 -27.05 28.91 56.01
N HIS A 84 -27.09 27.59 56.17
CA HIS A 84 -26.05 26.70 55.65
C HIS A 84 -25.91 26.80 54.12
N ARG A 85 -27.04 26.82 53.40
CA ARG A 85 -27.04 26.98 51.93
C ARG A 85 -26.50 28.33 51.49
N GLU A 86 -26.80 29.40 52.23
CA GLU A 86 -26.27 30.74 51.95
C GLU A 86 -24.74 30.77 52.08
N VAL A 87 -24.21 30.27 53.21
CA VAL A 87 -22.75 30.24 53.46
C VAL A 87 -22.04 29.38 52.42
N LEU A 88 -22.53 28.16 52.15
CA LEU A 88 -21.93 27.32 51.10
C LEU A 88 -22.06 27.93 49.71
N GLY A 89 -23.14 28.65 49.45
CA GLY A 89 -23.35 29.40 48.21
C GLY A 89 -22.30 30.50 48.03
N ASP A 90 -21.99 31.26 49.09
CA ASP A 90 -20.93 32.27 49.08
C ASP A 90 -19.56 31.67 48.84
N LEU A 91 -19.21 30.59 49.55
CA LEU A 91 -17.96 29.87 49.33
C LEU A 91 -17.86 29.35 47.89
N LYS A 92 -18.98 28.87 47.31
CA LYS A 92 -18.98 28.41 45.92
C LYS A 92 -18.78 29.57 44.93
N ARG A 93 -19.38 30.73 45.16
CA ARG A 93 -19.16 31.94 44.35
C ARG A 93 -17.70 32.38 44.37
N GLN A 94 -17.05 32.33 45.54
CA GLN A 94 -15.62 32.62 45.69
C GLN A 94 -14.76 31.63 44.88
N GLU A 95 -15.06 30.33 44.98
CA GLU A 95 -14.37 29.28 44.24
C GLU A 95 -14.52 29.44 42.72
N ILE A 96 -15.72 29.77 42.22
CA ILE A 96 -15.97 30.04 40.80
C ILE A 96 -15.14 31.23 40.32
N THR A 97 -15.15 32.33 41.09
CA THR A 97 -14.37 33.55 40.75
C THR A 97 -12.88 33.24 40.68
N LEU A 98 -12.36 32.42 41.59
CA LEU A 98 -10.97 31.99 41.58
C LEU A 98 -10.63 31.15 40.34
N ASN A 99 -11.47 30.17 40.01
CA ASN A 99 -11.31 29.32 38.83
C ASN A 99 -11.39 30.12 37.52
N ASP A 100 -12.26 31.13 37.44
CA ASP A 100 -12.39 31.99 36.27
C ASP A 100 -11.15 32.87 36.07
N ARG A 101 -10.58 33.40 37.17
CA ARG A 101 -9.29 34.14 37.11
C ARG A 101 -8.19 33.24 36.58
N GLU A 102 -8.07 32.03 37.10
CA GLU A 102 -7.06 31.07 36.65
C GLU A 102 -7.24 30.67 35.18
N ARG A 103 -8.49 30.46 34.74
CA ARG A 103 -8.81 30.19 33.33
C ARG A 103 -8.35 31.35 32.43
N ARG A 104 -8.62 32.60 32.84
CA ARG A 104 -8.19 33.79 32.09
C ARG A 104 -6.68 33.90 32.03
N LEU A 105 -5.98 33.66 33.13
CA LEU A 105 -4.50 33.66 33.16
C LEU A 105 -3.93 32.62 32.21
N ARG A 106 -4.38 31.36 32.30
CA ARG A 106 -3.94 30.28 31.39
C ARG A 106 -4.24 30.58 29.93
N SER A 107 -5.41 31.15 29.64
CA SER A 107 -5.77 31.57 28.29
C SER A 107 -4.83 32.68 27.79
N SER A 108 -4.52 33.67 28.62
CA SER A 108 -3.61 34.76 28.25
C SER A 108 -2.18 34.29 28.04
N GLU A 109 -1.68 33.36 28.86
CA GLU A 109 -0.38 32.73 28.68
C GLU A 109 -0.34 31.88 27.41
N GLN A 110 -1.42 31.16 27.11
CA GLN A 110 -1.51 30.38 25.88
C GLN A 110 -1.50 31.28 24.64
N LEU A 111 -2.23 32.41 24.67
CA LEU A 111 -2.21 33.39 23.59
C LEU A 111 -0.81 33.98 23.40
N ARG A 112 -0.11 34.32 24.49
CA ARG A 112 1.29 34.75 24.43
C ARG A 112 2.18 33.70 23.78
N ARG A 113 2.07 32.43 24.20
CA ARG A 113 2.84 31.33 23.59
C ARG A 113 2.53 31.12 22.10
N ILE A 114 1.30 31.37 21.67
CA ILE A 114 0.94 31.30 20.26
C ILE A 114 1.56 32.48 19.52
N GLU A 115 1.46 33.70 20.06
CA GLU A 115 2.04 34.91 19.47
C GLU A 115 3.56 34.78 19.33
N ASP A 116 4.24 34.31 20.39
CA ASP A 116 5.68 34.08 20.38
C ASP A 116 6.09 33.06 19.30
N LYS A 117 5.30 32.00 19.11
CA LYS A 117 5.52 31.00 18.04
C LYS A 117 5.17 31.52 16.66
N VAL A 118 4.21 32.43 16.56
CA VAL A 118 3.75 33.01 15.29
C VAL A 118 4.73 34.05 14.79
N SER A 119 5.27 34.86 15.70
CA SER A 119 6.30 35.89 15.45
C SER A 119 7.72 35.32 15.39
N SER A 120 7.87 34.01 15.63
CA SER A 120 9.16 33.32 15.64
C SER A 120 9.65 33.10 14.20
N PRO A 121 10.92 33.43 13.87
CA PRO A 121 11.49 33.18 12.55
C PRO A 121 11.53 31.68 12.20
N GLU A 122 11.51 30.80 13.20
CA GLU A 122 11.44 29.35 13.02
C GLU A 122 10.15 28.92 12.31
N ARG A 123 9.02 29.63 12.53
CA ARG A 123 7.77 29.33 11.81
C ARG A 123 7.91 29.58 10.32
N ASP A 124 8.52 30.69 9.93
CA ASP A 124 8.72 31.03 8.52
C ASP A 124 9.64 30.02 7.85
N ILE A 125 10.69 29.59 8.55
CA ILE A 125 11.59 28.51 8.09
C ILE A 125 10.82 27.19 7.93
N ASP A 126 9.97 26.80 8.89
CA ASP A 126 9.15 25.58 8.79
C ASP A 126 8.15 25.65 7.62
N LEU A 127 7.50 26.80 7.41
CA LEU A 127 6.60 27.02 6.28
C LEU A 127 7.33 26.88 4.94
N LEU A 128 8.50 27.50 4.81
CA LEU A 128 9.34 27.39 3.61
C LEU A 128 9.79 25.94 3.38
N ASN A 129 10.22 25.24 4.44
CA ASN A 129 10.63 23.84 4.35
C ASN A 129 9.48 22.94 3.91
N ARG A 130 8.28 23.13 4.47
CA ARG A 130 7.08 22.36 4.05
C ARG A 130 6.70 22.64 2.61
N GLN A 131 6.78 23.89 2.18
CA GLN A 131 6.53 24.25 0.79
C GLN A 131 7.53 23.56 -0.15
N GLN A 132 8.83 23.61 0.17
CA GLN A 132 9.87 22.94 -0.61
C GLN A 132 9.68 21.43 -0.65
N GLN A 133 9.36 20.80 0.48
CA GLN A 133 9.04 19.37 0.54
C GLN A 133 7.82 19.01 -0.31
N GLY A 134 6.79 19.86 -0.34
CA GLY A 134 5.63 19.67 -1.20
C GLY A 134 6.00 19.71 -2.69
N ILE A 135 6.82 20.67 -3.09
CA ILE A 135 7.32 20.79 -4.48
C ILE A 135 8.16 19.57 -4.86
N GLN A 136 9.08 19.15 -3.99
CA GLN A 136 9.94 17.97 -4.22
C GLN A 136 9.11 16.70 -4.39
N LYS A 137 8.17 16.43 -3.47
CA LYS A 137 7.27 15.26 -3.56
C LYS A 137 6.46 15.24 -4.87
N ASN A 138 5.98 16.40 -5.31
CA ASN A 138 5.25 16.49 -6.57
C ASN A 138 6.16 16.24 -7.78
N ALA A 139 7.39 16.77 -7.75
CA ALA A 139 8.38 16.52 -8.80
C ALA A 139 8.78 15.04 -8.87
N ASP A 140 9.02 14.41 -7.72
CA ASP A 140 9.36 12.99 -7.63
C ASP A 140 8.23 12.09 -8.13
N ALA A 141 6.98 12.42 -7.76
CA ALA A 141 5.80 11.72 -8.25
C ALA A 141 5.65 11.87 -9.77
N ALA A 142 5.87 13.06 -10.32
CA ALA A 142 5.82 13.32 -11.76
C ALA A 142 6.91 12.54 -12.52
N ASN A 143 8.14 12.52 -12.01
CA ASN A 143 9.25 11.76 -12.58
C ASN A 143 8.96 10.26 -12.57
N THR A 144 8.46 9.75 -11.44
CA THR A 144 8.09 8.33 -11.32
C THR A 144 6.96 7.95 -12.28
N ALA A 145 5.96 8.82 -12.44
CA ALA A 145 4.88 8.62 -13.40
C ALA A 145 5.39 8.63 -14.85
N ALA A 146 6.31 9.54 -15.19
CA ALA A 146 6.91 9.62 -16.51
C ALA A 146 7.76 8.36 -16.83
N GLN A 147 8.56 7.87 -15.88
CA GLN A 147 9.32 6.63 -16.03
C GLN A 147 8.40 5.42 -16.27
N LYS A 148 7.36 5.27 -15.45
CA LYS A 148 6.36 4.20 -15.63
C LYS A 148 5.66 4.29 -16.99
N ALA A 149 5.32 5.49 -17.44
CA ALA A 149 4.72 5.68 -18.77
C ALA A 149 5.68 5.28 -19.89
N ALA A 150 6.98 5.59 -19.76
CA ALA A 150 8.00 5.18 -20.71
C ALA A 150 8.19 3.65 -20.74
N ASP A 151 8.19 3.00 -19.58
CA ASP A 151 8.31 1.54 -19.47
C ASP A 151 7.08 0.82 -20.05
N VAL A 152 5.88 1.33 -19.80
CA VAL A 152 4.66 0.78 -20.42
C VAL A 152 4.71 0.96 -21.94
N ALA A 153 5.18 2.11 -22.43
CA ALA A 153 5.32 2.35 -23.86
C ALA A 153 6.36 1.42 -24.51
N SER A 154 7.50 1.15 -23.86
CA SER A 154 8.52 0.23 -24.37
C SER A 154 8.00 -1.21 -24.40
N GLN A 155 7.34 -1.65 -23.33
CA GLN A 155 6.71 -2.99 -23.28
C GLN A 155 5.60 -3.14 -24.33
N ALA A 156 4.81 -2.09 -24.59
CA ALA A 156 3.79 -2.12 -25.63
C ALA A 156 4.42 -2.29 -27.03
N ARG A 157 5.51 -1.56 -27.32
CA ARG A 157 6.25 -1.70 -28.59
C ARG A 157 6.80 -3.12 -28.76
N GLU A 158 7.43 -3.66 -27.73
CA GLU A 158 7.99 -5.02 -27.76
C GLU A 158 6.91 -6.09 -27.97
N ARG A 159 5.71 -5.91 -27.38
CA ARG A 159 4.56 -6.81 -27.60
C ARG A 159 4.08 -6.76 -29.06
N VAL A 160 3.99 -5.57 -29.64
CA VAL A 160 3.58 -5.40 -31.05
C VAL A 160 4.61 -6.04 -31.98
N GLU A 161 5.91 -5.84 -31.74
CA GLU A 161 6.98 -6.46 -32.51
C GLU A 161 6.93 -8.00 -32.45
N ARG A 162 6.76 -8.56 -31.24
CA ARG A 162 6.60 -10.02 -31.07
C ARG A 162 5.38 -10.56 -31.80
N GLN A 163 4.25 -9.86 -31.74
CA GLN A 163 3.03 -10.25 -32.47
C GLN A 163 3.25 -10.20 -33.99
N ALA A 164 3.90 -9.16 -34.50
CA ALA A 164 4.22 -9.04 -35.93
C ALA A 164 5.18 -10.15 -36.39
N GLU A 165 6.18 -10.50 -35.59
CA GLU A 165 7.09 -11.60 -35.89
C GLU A 165 6.36 -12.96 -35.91
N GLN A 166 5.47 -13.20 -34.95
CA GLN A 166 4.63 -14.40 -34.91
C GLN A 166 3.74 -14.50 -36.16
N GLN A 167 3.10 -13.39 -36.57
CA GLN A 167 2.30 -13.35 -37.79
C GLN A 167 3.13 -13.64 -39.04
N ARG A 168 4.33 -13.04 -39.16
CA ARG A 168 5.25 -13.33 -40.28
C ARG A 168 5.66 -14.80 -40.33
N LYS A 169 5.98 -15.40 -39.19
CA LYS A 169 6.32 -16.82 -39.08
C LYS A 169 5.13 -17.72 -39.50
N GLN A 170 3.91 -17.37 -39.08
CA GLN A 170 2.70 -18.09 -39.48
C GLN A 170 2.44 -17.99 -40.99
N GLN A 171 2.58 -16.81 -41.58
CA GLN A 171 2.43 -16.61 -43.03
C GLN A 171 3.45 -17.44 -43.82
N GLN A 172 4.73 -17.40 -43.42
CA GLN A 172 5.77 -18.21 -44.06
C GLN A 172 5.54 -19.72 -43.90
N ALA A 173 5.05 -20.16 -42.73
CA ALA A 173 4.71 -21.56 -42.51
C ALA A 173 3.53 -21.99 -43.39
N ALA A 174 2.50 -21.15 -43.51
CA ALA A 174 1.35 -21.39 -44.38
C ALA A 174 1.74 -21.43 -45.86
N GLU A 175 2.59 -20.50 -46.30
CA GLU A 175 3.11 -20.47 -47.68
C GLU A 175 3.92 -21.74 -47.99
N LYS A 176 4.86 -22.12 -47.11
CA LYS A 176 5.62 -23.37 -47.26
C LYS A 176 4.74 -24.61 -47.22
N ALA A 177 3.69 -24.62 -46.40
CA ALA A 177 2.73 -25.72 -46.37
C ALA A 177 1.93 -25.80 -47.69
N GLY A 178 1.53 -24.64 -48.23
CA GLY A 178 0.87 -24.53 -49.52
C GLY A 178 1.76 -25.00 -50.67
N GLU A 179 3.03 -24.60 -50.69
CA GLU A 179 4.01 -25.05 -51.69
C GLU A 179 4.27 -26.57 -51.60
N ARG A 180 4.36 -27.12 -50.38
CA ARG A 180 4.49 -28.57 -50.18
C ARG A 180 3.23 -29.30 -50.66
N ALA A 181 2.05 -28.77 -50.38
CA ALA A 181 0.78 -29.36 -50.81
C ALA A 181 0.64 -29.34 -52.35
N SER A 182 1.04 -28.25 -53.02
CA SER A 182 1.00 -28.14 -54.48
C SER A 182 1.99 -29.11 -55.14
N LYS A 183 3.23 -29.21 -54.62
CA LYS A 183 4.20 -30.22 -55.08
C LYS A 183 3.69 -31.64 -54.87
N ALA A 184 3.11 -31.93 -53.71
CA ALA A 184 2.53 -33.25 -53.43
C ALA A 184 1.34 -33.58 -54.37
N ALA A 185 0.51 -32.59 -54.71
CA ALA A 185 -0.59 -32.76 -55.66
C ALA A 185 -0.11 -33.01 -57.11
N GLN A 186 1.02 -32.41 -57.51
CA GLN A 186 1.62 -32.61 -58.84
C GLN A 186 2.45 -33.89 -58.95
N ALA A 187 2.99 -34.40 -57.84
CA ALA A 187 3.82 -35.60 -57.77
C ALA A 187 3.27 -36.84 -58.53
N PRO A 188 1.97 -37.23 -58.43
CA PRO A 188 1.47 -38.37 -59.19
C PRO A 188 1.47 -38.15 -60.72
N GLN A 189 1.27 -36.91 -61.18
CA GLN A 189 1.34 -36.60 -62.61
C GLN A 189 2.78 -36.63 -63.12
N GLU A 190 3.71 -36.07 -62.35
CA GLU A 190 5.14 -36.14 -62.67
C GLU A 190 5.65 -37.59 -62.67
N ALA A 191 5.24 -38.41 -61.70
CA ALA A 191 5.57 -39.82 -61.64
C ALA A 191 5.05 -40.62 -62.86
N ARG A 192 3.85 -40.30 -63.34
CA ARG A 192 3.30 -40.87 -64.59
C ARG A 192 4.15 -40.47 -65.80
N ARG A 193 4.40 -39.16 -65.99
CA ARG A 193 5.24 -38.65 -67.08
C ARG A 193 6.63 -39.28 -67.09
N PHE A 194 7.22 -39.48 -65.91
CA PHE A 194 8.52 -40.13 -65.79
C PHE A 194 8.46 -41.60 -66.21
N ARG A 195 7.43 -42.34 -65.78
CA ARG A 195 7.21 -43.73 -66.18
C ARG A 195 7.00 -43.86 -67.69
N ASP A 196 6.19 -42.99 -68.28
CA ASP A 196 5.91 -42.99 -69.73
C ASP A 196 7.21 -42.75 -70.53
N LYS A 197 8.02 -41.76 -70.14
CA LYS A 197 9.34 -41.52 -70.75
C LYS A 197 10.27 -42.72 -70.67
N GLN A 198 10.24 -43.48 -69.58
CA GLN A 198 11.04 -44.70 -69.46
C GLN A 198 10.56 -45.79 -70.42
N GLN A 199 9.25 -45.96 -70.56
CA GLN A 199 8.65 -46.90 -71.52
C GLN A 199 8.97 -46.50 -72.96
N ASP A 200 8.87 -45.22 -73.29
CA ASP A 200 9.22 -44.67 -74.61
C ASP A 200 10.70 -44.87 -74.93
N ALA A 201 11.59 -44.59 -73.97
CA ALA A 201 13.02 -44.83 -74.16
C ALA A 201 13.33 -46.32 -74.36
N ALA A 202 12.64 -47.22 -73.64
CA ALA A 202 12.79 -48.66 -73.81
C ALA A 202 12.26 -49.14 -75.17
N SER A 203 11.10 -48.66 -75.60
CA SER A 203 10.51 -49.02 -76.89
C SER A 203 11.34 -48.49 -78.06
N HIS A 204 11.89 -47.28 -77.96
CA HIS A 204 12.78 -46.72 -78.96
C HIS A 204 14.08 -47.53 -79.06
N ARG A 205 14.69 -47.94 -77.94
CA ARG A 205 15.85 -48.85 -77.96
C ARG A 205 15.53 -50.16 -78.68
N GLN A 206 14.37 -50.76 -78.41
CA GLN A 206 13.92 -51.97 -79.12
C GLN A 206 13.66 -51.74 -80.61
N GLN A 207 13.17 -50.56 -81.00
CA GLN A 207 13.01 -50.20 -82.41
C GLN A 207 14.37 -50.05 -83.09
N VAL A 208 15.29 -49.27 -82.52
CA VAL A 208 16.65 -49.12 -83.06
C VAL A 208 17.36 -50.47 -83.17
N GLU A 209 17.20 -51.37 -82.19
CA GLU A 209 17.75 -52.72 -82.26
C GLU A 209 17.12 -53.56 -83.39
N ARG A 210 15.80 -53.46 -83.59
CA ARG A 210 15.11 -54.11 -84.71
C ARG A 210 15.56 -53.54 -86.05
N ASP A 211 15.64 -52.23 -86.18
CA ASP A 211 16.09 -51.54 -87.39
C ASP A 211 17.56 -51.89 -87.69
N ALA A 212 18.42 -51.98 -86.67
CA ALA A 212 19.80 -52.43 -86.84
C ALA A 212 19.89 -53.88 -87.34
N LYS A 213 19.00 -54.77 -86.88
CA LYS A 213 18.91 -56.17 -87.38
C LYS A 213 18.35 -56.25 -88.80
N ASN A 214 17.50 -55.31 -89.20
CA ASN A 214 16.86 -55.27 -90.53
C ASN A 214 17.59 -54.39 -91.55
N SER A 215 18.60 -53.60 -91.15
CA SER A 215 19.34 -52.69 -92.02
C SER A 215 20.51 -53.40 -92.72
N PRO A 216 20.70 -53.19 -94.05
CA PRO A 216 21.76 -53.85 -94.81
C PRO A 216 23.12 -53.18 -94.61
N GLY A 217 23.77 -53.41 -93.47
CA GLY A 217 25.20 -53.18 -93.18
C GLY A 217 25.77 -51.75 -93.37
N PRO A 218 26.91 -51.40 -92.74
CA PRO A 218 27.51 -50.08 -92.91
C PRO A 218 28.03 -49.88 -94.34
N ARG A 219 27.51 -48.85 -95.02
CA ARG A 219 28.06 -48.35 -96.29
C ARG A 219 28.97 -47.16 -96.01
N GLY A 220 30.29 -47.35 -96.10
CA GLY A 220 31.26 -46.26 -96.10
C GLY A 220 32.70 -46.71 -95.76
N LYS A 221 33.67 -46.40 -96.62
CA LYS A 221 35.11 -46.65 -96.42
C LYS A 221 35.68 -45.70 -95.34
N PRO A 222 36.61 -46.13 -94.48
CA PRO A 222 37.20 -45.29 -93.44
C PRO A 222 38.17 -44.24 -94.02
N LEU A 223 38.11 -43.01 -93.51
CA LEU A 223 39.05 -41.92 -93.79
C LEU A 223 40.17 -41.84 -92.72
N PRO A 224 41.34 -41.26 -93.05
CA PRO A 224 42.64 -41.53 -92.42
C PRO A 224 42.88 -40.83 -91.07
N VAL A 225 43.68 -41.48 -90.22
CA VAL A 225 44.21 -40.99 -88.93
C VAL A 225 45.44 -40.08 -89.14
N PRO A 226 45.53 -38.89 -88.53
CA PRO A 226 46.77 -38.11 -88.49
C PRO A 226 47.76 -38.65 -87.45
N ALA A 227 49.02 -38.70 -87.86
CA ALA A 227 50.18 -39.19 -87.12
C ALA A 227 50.64 -38.24 -86.00
N GLN A 228 51.26 -38.83 -84.98
CA GLN A 228 51.93 -38.15 -83.86
C GLN A 228 53.22 -37.44 -84.34
N ALA A 229 53.53 -36.28 -83.75
CA ALA A 229 54.85 -35.70 -83.73
C ALA A 229 55.08 -34.93 -82.42
N GLY A 230 56.19 -35.24 -81.73
CA GLY A 230 56.95 -34.24 -81.00
C GLY A 230 56.87 -34.23 -79.47
N SER A 231 57.69 -35.08 -78.85
CA SER A 231 58.27 -34.88 -77.52
C SER A 231 59.23 -33.68 -77.48
N ALA A 232 59.17 -32.85 -76.43
CA ALA A 232 60.32 -32.10 -75.93
C ALA A 232 60.12 -31.71 -74.45
N ALA A 233 61.18 -31.89 -73.67
CA ALA A 233 61.29 -31.74 -72.23
C ALA A 233 61.78 -30.35 -71.80
N ALA A 234 61.47 -29.94 -70.56
CA ALA A 234 62.23 -29.07 -69.63
C ALA A 234 61.28 -28.78 -68.42
N VAL A 235 61.50 -29.18 -67.16
CA VAL A 235 62.58 -28.91 -66.19
C VAL A 235 62.71 -27.41 -65.83
N SER A 236 62.04 -27.02 -64.72
CA SER A 236 62.41 -26.21 -63.53
C SER A 236 63.25 -24.92 -63.64
N PRO A 237 63.20 -23.96 -62.67
CA PRO A 237 62.73 -24.04 -61.27
C PRO A 237 61.46 -23.24 -60.92
#